data_AF-C7MD52-F1
#
_entry.id   AF-C7MD52-F1
#
_cell.length_a   1.000
_cell.length_b   1.000
_cell.length_c   1.000
_cell.angle_alpha   90.00
_cell.angle_beta   90.00
_cell.angle_gamma   90.00
#
_symmetry.space_group_name_H-M   'P 1'
#
loop_
_entity.id
_entity.type
_entity.pdbx_description
1 polymer ?
#
loop_
_entity_poly.entity_id
_entity_poly.type
_entity_poly.pdbx_seq_one_letter_code
_entity_poly.pdbx_strand_id
1 'polypeptide(L)'
;MSVDLFELEADMNADSPNGPEQLWSARPHLGTIHDFARARLASPWAVLGTVMLRALATVPPNVTLPPLVGGRASLNLFTALVGASGSGKGAAMRAAADAVTIVQPVPVMPLGSGEGLVRAYAIRETEEVDGERVPVTRMVNTTILFEVSEVDHLGAQGQRTGSTLMPQLRSAYSGEQLGSTYAATEKSVVLQPHTYRLGMIAGVQPARSGILLHDADGGTPQRFVWLPTTDPAPSLGVDEPAPYRLPTAPWPTGPWSMGVPAEAAQAIRQKRVATLRGDADPLDGHAMQTRLKVAAALAVLDGRQSVSRDDWRLAGFVMVKSDESRAVCVAALSHLERQRARTQGQADAERADARALHQRAKGVDRIAALIVQHVTANPDGITEGELNRRLASRDRPFLAEAIGRAMDAGQIERSGAEVFPCF
;
A
#
# COMPACT_ATOMS: atom_id res chain seq x y z
N MET A 1 -31.11 -2.90 25.94
CA MET A 1 -31.25 -3.46 24.58
C MET A 1 -30.18 -2.80 23.71
N SER A 2 -29.01 -3.42 23.60
CA SER A 2 -27.98 -3.00 22.65
C SER A 2 -28.39 -3.54 21.29
N VAL A 3 -28.86 -2.65 20.42
CA VAL A 3 -28.94 -2.97 18.99
C VAL A 3 -27.51 -2.92 18.48
N ASP A 4 -27.03 -4.03 17.96
CA ASP A 4 -25.66 -4.19 17.47
C ASP A 4 -25.46 -3.23 16.29
N LEU A 5 -24.49 -2.31 16.37
CA LEU A 5 -24.29 -1.29 15.33
C LEU A 5 -23.89 -1.93 13.97
N PHE A 6 -23.37 -3.15 14.01
CA PHE A 6 -23.11 -3.97 12.82
C PHE A 6 -24.40 -4.40 12.12
N GLU A 7 -25.50 -4.63 12.84
CA GLU A 7 -26.80 -4.97 12.22
C GLU A 7 -27.42 -3.75 11.53
N LEU A 8 -27.25 -2.54 12.06
CA LEU A 8 -27.74 -1.31 11.42
C LEU A 8 -26.99 -0.92 10.13
N GLU A 9 -25.68 -1.22 10.05
CA GLU A 9 -24.91 -1.07 8.80
C GLU A 9 -25.18 -2.22 7.81
N ALA A 10 -25.49 -3.43 8.30
CA ALA A 10 -25.87 -4.56 7.46
C ALA A 10 -27.28 -4.39 6.86
N ASP A 11 -28.26 -3.91 7.63
CA ASP A 11 -29.65 -3.74 7.19
C ASP A 11 -29.82 -2.61 6.15
N MET A 12 -28.93 -1.61 6.13
CA MET A 12 -28.90 -0.61 5.05
C MET A 12 -28.24 -1.12 3.76
N ASN A 13 -27.47 -2.22 3.83
CA ASN A 13 -26.69 -2.77 2.72
C ASN A 13 -27.30 -4.06 2.14
N ALA A 14 -28.22 -4.73 2.85
CA ALA A 14 -28.74 -6.04 2.48
C ALA A 14 -29.84 -6.02 1.39
N ASP A 15 -30.45 -4.87 1.12
CA ASP A 15 -31.75 -4.84 0.43
C ASP A 15 -31.73 -4.29 -1.00
N SER A 16 -30.63 -4.47 -1.74
CA SER A 16 -30.63 -4.09 -3.16
C SER A 16 -29.91 -5.09 -4.08
N PRO A 17 -30.63 -5.74 -5.00
CA PRO A 17 -30.12 -6.86 -5.82
C PRO A 17 -29.00 -6.51 -6.82
N ASN A 18 -28.48 -5.27 -6.83
CA ASN A 18 -27.55 -4.77 -7.85
C ASN A 18 -26.19 -4.27 -7.31
N GLY A 19 -25.85 -4.47 -6.03
CA GLY A 19 -24.52 -4.16 -5.48
C GLY A 19 -24.06 -2.69 -5.66
N PRO A 20 -22.75 -2.39 -5.59
CA PRO A 20 -22.22 -1.02 -5.76
C PRO A 20 -22.41 -0.45 -7.18
N GLU A 21 -22.76 -1.26 -8.17
CA GLU A 21 -22.97 -0.86 -9.58
C GLU A 21 -24.18 0.07 -9.77
N GLN A 22 -25.09 0.13 -8.80
CA GLN A 22 -26.21 1.09 -8.80
C GLN A 22 -25.78 2.55 -8.88
N LEU A 23 -24.54 2.84 -8.47
CA LEU A 23 -23.92 4.15 -8.56
C LEU A 23 -24.07 4.75 -9.97
N TRP A 24 -23.85 3.95 -11.01
CA TRP A 24 -23.79 4.45 -12.39
C TRP A 24 -25.15 4.91 -12.91
N SER A 25 -26.21 4.25 -12.50
CA SER A 25 -27.59 4.64 -12.83
C SER A 25 -28.15 5.76 -11.96
N ALA A 26 -27.46 6.14 -10.88
CA ALA A 26 -28.00 7.07 -9.91
C ALA A 26 -28.09 8.51 -10.44
N ARG A 27 -27.19 8.90 -11.35
CA ARG A 27 -27.16 10.26 -11.93
C ARG A 27 -26.68 10.21 -13.39
N PRO A 28 -27.19 11.08 -14.28
CA PRO A 28 -26.81 11.09 -15.70
C PRO A 28 -25.30 11.21 -15.93
N HIS A 29 -24.62 12.10 -15.20
CA HIS A 29 -23.18 12.31 -15.37
C HIS A 29 -22.34 11.10 -14.90
N LEU A 30 -22.81 10.33 -13.92
CA LEU A 30 -22.14 9.09 -13.49
C LEU A 30 -22.27 8.01 -14.58
N GLY A 31 -23.43 7.91 -15.22
CA GLY A 31 -23.64 7.08 -16.41
C GLY A 31 -22.71 7.50 -17.56
N THR A 32 -22.62 8.81 -17.83
CA THR A 32 -21.68 9.34 -18.84
C THR A 32 -20.23 8.96 -18.54
N ILE A 33 -19.77 9.11 -17.30
CA ILE A 33 -18.40 8.74 -16.90
C ILE A 33 -18.17 7.23 -17.07
N HIS A 34 -19.15 6.41 -16.70
CA HIS A 34 -19.11 4.96 -16.85
C HIS A 34 -19.01 4.54 -18.32
N ASP A 35 -19.87 5.08 -19.17
CA ASP A 35 -19.91 4.74 -20.59
C ASP A 35 -18.66 5.24 -21.33
N PHE A 36 -18.16 6.44 -20.95
CA PHE A 36 -16.89 6.96 -21.47
C PHE A 36 -15.71 6.05 -21.11
N ALA A 37 -15.66 5.56 -19.86
CA ALA A 37 -14.63 4.63 -19.43
C ALA A 37 -14.64 3.35 -20.28
N ARG A 38 -15.83 2.77 -20.51
CA ARG A 38 -16.00 1.56 -21.33
C ARG A 38 -15.67 1.77 -22.80
N ALA A 39 -16.09 2.89 -23.39
CA ALA A 39 -15.72 3.26 -24.75
C ALA A 39 -14.19 3.35 -24.93
N ARG A 40 -13.46 3.71 -23.87
CA ARG A 40 -11.99 3.76 -23.83
C ARG A 40 -11.33 2.49 -23.29
N LEU A 41 -12.08 1.39 -23.11
CA LEU A 41 -11.59 0.12 -22.57
C LEU A 41 -10.84 0.30 -21.23
N ALA A 42 -11.31 1.24 -20.40
CA ALA A 42 -10.81 1.51 -19.08
C ALA A 42 -11.85 1.13 -18.02
N SER A 43 -11.39 0.77 -16.82
CA SER A 43 -12.31 0.48 -15.71
C SER A 43 -13.11 1.73 -15.31
N PRO A 44 -14.46 1.64 -15.27
CA PRO A 44 -15.32 2.72 -14.79
C PRO A 44 -14.94 3.19 -13.38
N TRP A 45 -14.61 2.26 -12.48
CA TRP A 45 -14.22 2.59 -11.11
C TRP A 45 -12.88 3.34 -11.04
N ALA A 46 -11.88 2.92 -11.83
CA ALA A 46 -10.59 3.62 -11.88
C ALA A 46 -10.72 5.03 -12.49
N VAL A 47 -11.57 5.17 -13.52
CA VAL A 47 -11.90 6.47 -14.12
C VAL A 47 -12.61 7.36 -13.10
N LEU A 48 -13.62 6.86 -12.39
CA LEU A 48 -14.33 7.62 -11.35
C LEU A 48 -13.38 8.09 -10.24
N GLY A 49 -12.46 7.25 -9.77
CA GLY A 49 -11.43 7.62 -8.79
C GLY A 49 -10.64 8.86 -9.21
N THR A 50 -10.17 8.85 -10.47
CA THR A 50 -9.42 9.95 -11.05
C THR A 50 -10.31 11.20 -11.26
N VAL A 51 -11.55 10.99 -11.71
CA VAL A 51 -12.53 12.07 -11.90
C VAL A 51 -12.85 12.78 -10.58
N MET A 52 -13.02 12.06 -9.48
CA MET A 52 -13.25 12.65 -8.16
C MET A 52 -12.11 13.59 -7.75
N LEU A 53 -10.85 13.19 -8.00
CA LEU A 53 -9.70 14.03 -7.70
C LEU A 53 -9.64 15.28 -8.59
N ARG A 54 -9.95 15.14 -9.88
CA ARG A 54 -10.03 16.26 -10.82
C ARG A 54 -11.12 17.25 -10.43
N ALA A 55 -12.28 16.75 -9.97
CA ALA A 55 -13.36 17.59 -9.47
C ALA A 55 -12.95 18.34 -8.20
N LEU A 56 -12.37 17.63 -7.21
CA LEU A 56 -11.91 18.27 -5.97
C LEU A 56 -10.77 19.28 -6.20
N ALA A 57 -9.99 19.11 -7.27
CA ALA A 57 -8.96 20.05 -7.65
C ALA A 57 -9.50 21.38 -8.22
N THR A 58 -10.78 21.46 -8.59
CA THR A 58 -11.40 22.76 -8.93
C THR A 58 -11.92 23.51 -7.71
N VAL A 59 -11.75 22.95 -6.50
CA VAL A 59 -12.22 23.52 -5.25
C VAL A 59 -11.07 24.20 -4.50
N PRO A 60 -11.14 25.52 -4.24
CA PRO A 60 -10.10 26.25 -3.51
C PRO A 60 -9.73 25.61 -2.16
N PRO A 61 -8.48 25.73 -1.70
CA PRO A 61 -8.02 25.04 -0.49
C PRO A 61 -8.67 25.54 0.81
N ASN A 62 -9.13 26.80 0.85
CA ASN A 62 -9.86 27.42 1.97
C ASN A 62 -11.26 26.80 2.20
N VAL A 63 -11.74 26.02 1.23
CA VAL A 63 -12.96 25.22 1.32
C VAL A 63 -12.65 23.86 1.96
N THR A 64 -13.35 23.55 3.05
CA THR A 64 -13.11 22.34 3.85
C THR A 64 -14.42 21.65 4.22
N LEU A 65 -14.32 20.48 4.86
CA LEU A 65 -15.40 19.87 5.61
C LEU A 65 -15.53 20.51 7.00
N PRO A 66 -16.72 20.48 7.61
CA PRO A 66 -16.97 21.07 8.91
C PRO A 66 -16.24 20.28 10.02
N PRO A 67 -15.98 20.92 11.18
CA PRO A 67 -15.30 20.30 12.30
C PRO A 67 -16.22 19.33 13.06
N LEU A 68 -16.52 18.18 12.45
CA LEU A 68 -17.38 17.16 13.07
C LEU A 68 -16.67 16.43 14.21
N VAL A 69 -15.36 16.25 14.11
CA VAL A 69 -14.46 15.69 15.12
C VAL A 69 -13.18 16.51 15.12
N GLY A 70 -12.85 17.16 16.24
CA GLY A 70 -11.68 18.03 16.33
C GLY A 70 -11.83 19.28 15.44
N GLY A 71 -10.88 19.49 14.52
CA GLY A 71 -10.85 20.63 13.61
C GLY A 71 -11.52 20.37 12.25
N ARG A 72 -11.43 21.38 11.38
CA ARG A 72 -11.87 21.27 9.97
C ARG A 72 -11.00 20.25 9.24
N ALA A 73 -11.57 19.54 8.28
CA ALA A 73 -10.83 18.59 7.45
C ALA A 73 -10.78 19.07 6.00
N SER A 74 -9.62 19.03 5.34
CA SER A 74 -9.54 19.38 3.92
C SER A 74 -10.35 18.42 3.04
N LEU A 75 -10.57 18.80 1.78
CA LEU A 75 -11.03 17.88 0.73
C LEU A 75 -9.87 17.17 0.02
N ASN A 76 -8.68 17.09 0.64
CA ASN A 76 -7.56 16.36 0.04
C ASN A 76 -7.89 14.87 0.03
N LEU A 77 -7.74 14.20 -1.11
CA LEU A 77 -8.18 12.82 -1.30
C LEU A 77 -7.12 12.01 -2.03
N PHE A 78 -6.94 10.76 -1.63
CA PHE A 78 -6.01 9.83 -2.27
C PHE A 78 -6.79 8.65 -2.85
N THR A 79 -6.41 8.22 -4.05
CA THR A 79 -6.99 7.04 -4.70
C THR A 79 -5.88 6.04 -5.00
N ALA A 80 -6.15 4.76 -4.75
CA ALA A 80 -5.28 3.65 -5.06
C ALA A 80 -5.91 2.85 -6.21
N LEU A 81 -5.32 2.92 -7.41
CA LEU A 81 -5.78 2.16 -8.57
C LEU A 81 -5.18 0.76 -8.54
N VAL A 82 -6.00 -0.22 -8.18
CA VAL A 82 -5.60 -1.59 -7.90
C VAL A 82 -5.69 -2.46 -9.15
N GLY A 83 -4.55 -3.01 -9.55
CA GLY A 83 -4.51 -4.04 -10.59
C GLY A 83 -3.09 -4.47 -10.94
N ALA A 84 -3.00 -5.54 -11.73
CA ALA A 84 -1.72 -6.06 -12.21
C ALA A 84 -0.91 -5.02 -13.00
N SER A 85 0.37 -5.30 -13.26
CA SER A 85 1.12 -4.51 -14.24
C SER A 85 0.41 -4.58 -15.60
N GLY A 86 0.36 -3.47 -16.34
CA GLY A 86 -0.35 -3.39 -17.62
C GLY A 86 -1.89 -3.37 -17.55
N SER A 87 -2.50 -3.42 -16.36
CA SER A 87 -3.97 -3.48 -16.17
C SER A 87 -4.75 -2.19 -16.53
N GLY A 88 -4.15 -1.24 -17.24
CA GLY A 88 -4.87 -0.04 -17.70
C GLY A 88 -4.91 1.15 -16.72
N LYS A 89 -4.04 1.21 -15.70
CA LYS A 89 -3.94 2.38 -14.78
C LYS A 89 -3.77 3.71 -15.53
N GLY A 90 -2.77 3.79 -16.40
CA GLY A 90 -2.54 4.97 -17.25
C GLY A 90 -3.60 5.20 -18.32
N ALA A 91 -4.33 4.15 -18.73
CA ALA A 91 -5.48 4.29 -19.62
C ALA A 91 -6.65 4.95 -18.88
N ALA A 92 -6.97 4.50 -17.66
CA ALA A 92 -8.01 5.08 -16.82
C ALA A 92 -7.74 6.55 -16.48
N MET A 93 -6.49 6.91 -16.18
CA MET A 93 -6.14 8.31 -15.88
C MET A 93 -6.33 9.23 -17.11
N ARG A 94 -5.95 8.77 -18.30
CA ARG A 94 -6.18 9.50 -19.55
C ARG A 94 -7.66 9.57 -19.93
N ALA A 95 -8.37 8.45 -19.81
CA ALA A 95 -9.82 8.42 -20.03
C ALA A 95 -10.55 9.37 -19.08
N ALA A 96 -10.17 9.44 -17.80
CA ALA A 96 -10.72 10.41 -16.86
C ALA A 96 -10.38 11.86 -17.21
N ALA A 97 -9.22 12.09 -17.82
CA ALA A 97 -8.83 13.41 -18.26
C ALA A 97 -9.69 13.93 -19.42
N ASP A 98 -10.06 13.03 -20.33
CA ASP A 98 -10.89 13.32 -21.48
C ASP A 98 -12.39 13.28 -21.13
N ALA A 99 -12.80 12.40 -20.20
CA ALA A 99 -14.19 12.22 -19.78
C ALA A 99 -14.76 13.45 -19.08
N VAL A 100 -13.92 14.22 -18.36
CA VAL A 100 -14.35 15.40 -17.61
C VAL A 100 -13.51 16.61 -17.94
N THR A 101 -14.16 17.58 -18.58
CA THR A 101 -13.58 18.88 -18.90
C THR A 101 -13.73 19.83 -17.71
N ILE A 102 -12.62 20.42 -17.25
CA ILE A 102 -12.57 21.44 -16.20
C ILE A 102 -12.14 22.78 -16.78
N VAL A 103 -12.54 23.88 -16.15
CA VAL A 103 -12.29 25.25 -16.66
C VAL A 103 -10.81 25.62 -16.65
N GLN A 104 -10.10 25.28 -15.59
CA GLN A 104 -8.67 25.56 -15.45
C GLN A 104 -7.91 24.24 -15.34
N PRO A 105 -6.85 24.03 -16.15
CA PRO A 105 -6.04 22.85 -16.03
C PRO A 105 -5.35 22.82 -14.66
N VAL A 106 -5.34 21.65 -14.03
CA VAL A 106 -4.67 21.44 -12.75
C VAL A 106 -3.30 20.83 -13.00
N PRO A 107 -2.23 21.34 -12.37
CA PRO A 107 -0.91 20.73 -12.46
C PRO A 107 -0.93 19.27 -11.99
N VAL A 108 -0.43 18.37 -12.85
CA VAL A 108 -0.19 16.96 -12.52
C VAL A 108 1.31 16.76 -12.40
N MET A 109 1.78 16.23 -11.26
CA MET A 109 3.21 16.11 -10.97
C MET A 109 3.56 14.73 -10.40
N PRO A 110 4.77 14.20 -10.68
CA PRO A 110 5.25 13.02 -9.98
C PRO A 110 5.48 13.33 -8.50
N LEU A 111 5.26 12.34 -7.63
CA LEU A 111 5.57 12.49 -6.20
C LEU A 111 7.07 12.31 -5.92
N GLY A 112 7.66 13.28 -5.23
CA GLY A 112 9.06 13.27 -4.79
C GLY A 112 9.25 12.94 -3.31
N SER A 113 10.28 13.52 -2.69
CA SER A 113 10.50 13.47 -1.24
C SER A 113 9.49 14.36 -0.48
N GLY A 114 9.45 14.28 0.86
CA GLY A 114 8.64 15.20 1.68
C GLY A 114 9.00 16.68 1.47
N GLU A 115 10.30 17.01 1.39
CA GLU A 115 10.71 18.37 1.06
C GLU A 115 10.27 18.78 -0.36
N GLY A 116 10.37 17.87 -1.33
CA GLY A 116 9.89 18.08 -2.70
C GLY A 116 8.38 18.32 -2.76
N LEU A 117 7.60 17.58 -1.96
CA LEU A 117 6.16 17.77 -1.82
C LEU A 117 5.82 19.19 -1.36
N VAL A 118 6.52 19.70 -0.36
CA VAL A 118 6.31 21.07 0.16
C VAL A 118 6.73 22.13 -0.86
N ARG A 119 7.89 21.94 -1.48
CA ARG A 119 8.44 22.85 -2.49
C ARG A 119 7.60 22.94 -3.76
N ALA A 120 6.80 21.92 -4.07
CA ALA A 120 5.86 21.94 -5.19
C ALA A 120 4.76 23.00 -5.00
N TYR A 121 4.39 23.34 -3.75
CA TYR A 121 3.38 24.36 -3.46
C TYR A 121 3.97 25.73 -3.16
N ALA A 122 5.11 25.80 -2.48
CA ALA A 122 5.70 27.07 -2.11
C ALA A 122 7.22 27.05 -2.21
N ILE A 123 7.80 28.19 -2.56
CA ILE A 123 9.24 28.42 -2.59
C ILE A 123 9.59 29.55 -1.64
N ARG A 124 10.85 29.57 -1.19
CA ARG A 124 11.40 30.69 -0.46
C ARG A 124 12.14 31.61 -1.43
N GLU A 125 11.73 32.87 -1.46
CA GLU A 125 12.39 33.94 -2.22
C GLU A 125 12.92 35.00 -1.23
N THR A 126 13.82 35.86 -1.71
CA THR A 126 14.27 37.02 -0.93
C THR A 126 13.70 38.26 -1.59
N GLU A 127 12.96 39.05 -0.82
CA GLU A 127 12.44 40.34 -1.25
C GLU A 127 13.19 41.46 -0.53
N GLU A 128 13.33 42.62 -1.18
CA GLU A 128 13.90 43.82 -0.56
C GLU A 128 12.76 44.68 -0.02
N VAL A 129 12.71 44.84 1.29
CA VAL A 129 11.72 45.67 2.01
C VAL A 129 12.51 46.71 2.81
N ASP A 130 12.30 47.99 2.49
CA ASP A 130 13.01 49.11 3.13
C ASP A 130 14.55 49.01 3.10
N GLY A 131 15.11 48.44 2.03
CA GLY A 131 16.56 48.23 1.87
C GLY A 131 17.12 47.01 2.60
N GLU A 132 16.25 46.22 3.27
CA GLU A 132 16.62 44.98 3.94
C GLU A 132 16.15 43.76 3.14
N ARG A 133 17.02 42.75 3.03
CA ARG A 133 16.72 41.49 2.35
C ARG A 133 15.97 40.55 3.28
N VAL A 134 14.67 40.39 3.06
CA VAL A 134 13.78 39.58 3.90
C VAL A 134 13.37 38.28 3.18
N PRO A 135 13.48 37.11 3.81
CA PRO A 135 13.05 35.85 3.20
C PRO A 135 11.51 35.70 3.24
N VAL A 136 10.87 35.70 2.08
CA VAL A 136 9.41 35.57 1.92
C VAL A 136 9.05 34.20 1.36
N THR A 137 8.03 33.56 1.92
CA THR A 137 7.47 32.31 1.37
C THR A 137 6.39 32.66 0.36
N ARG A 138 6.59 32.26 -0.89
CA ARG A 138 5.64 32.50 -1.98
C ARG A 138 4.99 31.19 -2.41
N MET A 139 3.65 31.19 -2.47
CA MET A 139 2.89 30.08 -3.04
C MET A 139 3.05 30.09 -4.58
N VAL A 140 3.59 29.01 -5.13
CA VAL A 140 3.68 28.77 -6.59
C VAL A 140 2.49 27.95 -7.10
N ASN A 141 1.98 27.04 -6.28
CA ASN A 141 0.75 26.30 -6.58
C ASN A 141 -0.12 26.28 -5.33
N THR A 142 -1.44 26.30 -5.50
CA THR A 142 -2.41 26.07 -4.41
C THR A 142 -3.11 24.72 -4.55
N THR A 143 -3.04 24.10 -5.73
CA THR A 143 -3.66 22.82 -6.03
C THR A 143 -2.75 21.98 -6.92
N ILE A 144 -2.48 20.73 -6.53
CA ILE A 144 -1.70 19.77 -7.33
C ILE A 144 -2.35 18.39 -7.26
N LEU A 145 -2.37 17.69 -8.40
CA LEU A 145 -2.62 16.26 -8.47
C LEU A 145 -1.29 15.51 -8.59
N PHE A 146 -0.95 14.72 -7.58
CA PHE A 146 0.23 13.88 -7.63
C PHE A 146 -0.08 12.52 -8.25
N GLU A 147 0.76 12.10 -9.18
CA GLU A 147 0.70 10.76 -9.76
C GLU A 147 1.88 9.92 -9.27
N VAL A 148 1.57 8.77 -8.72
CA VAL A 148 2.52 7.71 -8.39
C VAL A 148 2.18 6.52 -9.27
N SER A 149 2.89 6.39 -10.40
CA SER A 149 2.57 5.35 -11.39
C SER A 149 2.65 3.92 -10.82
N GLU A 150 3.56 3.68 -9.88
CA GLU A 150 3.69 2.43 -9.13
C GLU A 150 3.97 2.66 -7.66
N VAL A 151 3.30 1.90 -6.79
CA VAL A 151 3.43 1.98 -5.34
C VAL A 151 4.86 1.70 -4.84
N ASP A 152 5.65 0.93 -5.61
CA ASP A 152 7.07 0.67 -5.32
C ASP A 152 7.90 1.97 -5.29
N HIS A 153 7.56 2.98 -6.11
CA HIS A 153 8.20 4.30 -6.04
C HIS A 153 7.90 5.03 -4.72
N LEU A 154 6.65 4.96 -4.26
CA LEU A 154 6.26 5.53 -2.96
C LEU A 154 7.01 4.82 -1.82
N GLY A 155 7.09 3.49 -1.87
CA GLY A 155 7.83 2.69 -0.90
C GLY A 155 9.33 3.04 -0.88
N ALA A 156 9.95 3.14 -2.05
CA ALA A 156 11.36 3.50 -2.18
C ALA A 156 11.68 4.90 -1.65
N GLN A 157 10.78 5.88 -1.80
CA GLN A 157 10.94 7.22 -1.24
C GLN A 157 10.67 7.25 0.27
N GLY A 158 9.67 6.50 0.73
CA GLY A 158 9.26 6.42 2.14
C GLY A 158 10.26 5.67 3.03
N GLN A 159 10.94 4.65 2.51
CA GLN A 159 11.89 3.81 3.27
C GLN A 159 13.30 4.38 3.36
N ARG A 160 13.59 5.52 2.71
CA ARG A 160 14.89 6.19 2.88
C ARG A 160 15.07 6.64 4.32
N THR A 161 16.28 6.44 4.85
CA THR A 161 16.66 6.94 6.18
C THR A 161 16.38 8.44 6.26
N GLY A 162 15.59 8.85 7.25
CA GLY A 162 15.20 10.25 7.45
C GLY A 162 14.08 10.75 6.53
N SER A 163 13.41 9.88 5.77
CA SER A 163 12.28 10.29 4.92
C SER A 163 11.11 10.80 5.75
N THR A 164 10.61 11.98 5.39
CA THR A 164 9.43 12.62 5.98
C THR A 164 8.18 12.44 5.13
N LEU A 165 8.26 11.72 4.01
CA LEU A 165 7.19 11.66 3.01
C LEU A 165 5.89 11.06 3.55
N MET A 166 5.92 9.86 4.13
CA MET A 166 4.71 9.19 4.62
C MET A 166 4.02 9.98 5.76
N PRO A 167 4.74 10.48 6.78
CA PRO A 167 4.16 11.40 7.77
C PRO A 167 3.54 12.65 7.14
N GLN A 168 4.23 13.31 6.20
CA GLN A 168 3.70 14.50 5.54
C GLN A 168 2.47 14.20 4.68
N LEU A 169 2.40 13.06 4.00
CA LEU A 169 1.19 12.66 3.26
C LEU A 169 -0.01 12.46 4.20
N ARG A 170 0.19 11.92 5.40
CA ARG A 170 -0.89 11.78 6.40
C ARG A 170 -1.38 13.14 6.90
N SER A 171 -0.47 14.06 7.21
CA SER A 171 -0.83 15.45 7.55
C SER A 171 -1.49 16.15 6.37
N ALA A 172 -1.02 15.91 5.14
CA ALA A 172 -1.58 16.46 3.92
C ALA A 172 -3.01 15.99 3.68
N TYR A 173 -3.30 14.72 3.97
CA TYR A 173 -4.64 14.18 3.90
C TYR A 173 -5.61 14.98 4.78
N SER A 174 -5.23 15.28 6.03
CA SER A 174 -6.05 16.09 6.94
C SER A 174 -6.08 17.58 6.55
N GLY A 175 -5.11 18.06 5.78
CA GLY A 175 -4.90 19.48 5.48
C GLY A 175 -4.18 20.23 6.59
N GLU A 176 -3.35 19.53 7.36
CA GLU A 176 -2.53 20.08 8.44
C GLU A 176 -1.34 20.89 7.89
N GLN A 177 -0.54 21.46 8.77
CA GLN A 177 0.70 22.13 8.38
C GLN A 177 1.67 21.14 7.74
N LEU A 178 2.32 21.54 6.64
CA LEU A 178 3.40 20.78 6.01
C LEU A 178 4.70 21.57 6.06
N GLY A 179 5.83 20.87 6.02
CA GLY A 179 7.15 21.48 6.10
C GLY A 179 7.95 20.95 7.28
N SER A 180 9.16 21.46 7.41
CA SER A 180 10.04 21.17 8.53
C SER A 180 10.78 22.44 8.92
N THR A 181 10.90 22.65 10.22
CA THR A 181 11.66 23.76 10.77
C THR A 181 13.14 23.40 10.73
N TYR A 182 13.96 24.22 10.07
CA TYR A 182 15.41 24.06 10.02
C TYR A 182 16.07 25.19 10.83
N ALA A 183 17.26 24.93 11.38
CA ALA A 183 18.05 25.94 12.07
C ALA A 183 18.38 27.15 11.16
N ALA A 184 18.53 26.91 9.86
CA ALA A 184 18.59 27.97 8.85
C ALA A 184 17.17 28.30 8.35
N THR A 185 16.51 29.27 8.99
CA THR A 185 15.14 29.74 8.67
C THR A 185 15.00 30.18 7.22
N GLU A 186 16.08 30.65 6.59
CA GLU A 186 16.17 31.08 5.19
C GLU A 186 15.87 29.97 4.17
N LYS A 187 15.95 28.69 4.56
CA LYS A 187 15.69 27.54 3.67
C LYS A 187 14.39 26.80 3.99
N SER A 188 13.78 27.09 5.13
CA SER A 188 12.56 26.40 5.57
C SER A 188 11.35 26.93 4.79
N VAL A 189 10.59 26.02 4.19
CA VAL A 189 9.26 26.30 3.63
C VAL A 189 8.23 25.57 4.49
N VAL A 190 7.20 26.29 4.91
CA VAL A 190 6.09 25.77 5.70
C VAL A 190 4.78 26.17 5.04
N LEU A 191 3.94 25.19 4.74
CA LEU A 191 2.59 25.39 4.22
C LEU A 191 1.62 25.41 5.39
N GLN A 192 0.79 26.44 5.46
CA GLN A 192 -0.19 26.56 6.53
C GLN A 192 -1.36 25.57 6.32
N PRO A 193 -2.06 25.18 7.40
CA PRO A 193 -3.24 24.35 7.28
C PRO A 193 -4.26 24.95 6.32
N HIS A 194 -4.87 24.10 5.48
CA HIS A 194 -5.91 24.48 4.52
C HIS A 194 -5.52 25.59 3.52
N THR A 195 -4.24 25.78 3.22
CA THR A 195 -3.78 26.68 2.13
C THR A 195 -3.37 25.93 0.86
N TYR A 196 -3.51 24.61 0.84
CA TYR A 196 -3.19 23.75 -0.31
C TYR A 196 -4.25 22.65 -0.51
N ARG A 197 -4.49 22.27 -1.77
CA ARG A 197 -5.37 21.19 -2.22
C ARG A 197 -4.54 20.09 -2.85
N LEU A 198 -4.46 18.94 -2.18
CA LEU A 198 -3.70 17.79 -2.65
C LEU A 198 -4.63 16.66 -3.08
N GLY A 199 -4.57 16.29 -4.35
CA GLY A 199 -5.06 14.99 -4.82
C GLY A 199 -3.89 14.05 -5.08
N MET A 200 -4.05 12.75 -4.84
CA MET A 200 -3.03 11.76 -5.18
C MET A 200 -3.64 10.52 -5.83
N ILE A 201 -3.02 10.05 -6.91
CA ILE A 201 -3.32 8.79 -7.55
C ILE A 201 -2.11 7.88 -7.36
N ALA A 202 -2.31 6.71 -6.79
CA ALA A 202 -1.28 5.69 -6.64
C ALA A 202 -1.67 4.42 -7.40
N GLY A 203 -0.83 4.00 -8.34
CA GLY A 203 -0.96 2.70 -9.00
C GLY A 203 -0.49 1.59 -8.07
N VAL A 204 -1.39 0.69 -7.67
CA VAL A 204 -1.09 -0.39 -6.73
C VAL A 204 -1.22 -1.74 -7.40
N GLN A 205 -0.17 -2.56 -7.35
CA GLN A 205 -0.27 -3.99 -7.63
C GLN A 205 -0.68 -4.73 -6.35
N PRO A 206 -1.64 -5.68 -6.38
CA PRO A 206 -2.07 -6.40 -5.18
C PRO A 206 -0.93 -7.01 -4.36
N ALA A 207 0.06 -7.65 -5.01
CA ALA A 207 1.22 -8.25 -4.35
C ALA A 207 2.25 -7.24 -3.81
N ARG A 208 2.15 -5.96 -4.17
CA ARG A 208 3.01 -4.85 -3.69
C ARG A 208 2.28 -3.92 -2.72
N SER A 209 0.99 -4.16 -2.49
CA SER A 209 0.11 -3.33 -1.66
C SER A 209 0.57 -3.18 -0.20
N GLY A 210 1.46 -4.08 0.26
CA GLY A 210 2.09 -4.04 1.59
C GLY A 210 2.78 -2.71 1.90
N ILE A 211 3.26 -1.98 0.89
CA ILE A 211 3.85 -0.64 1.08
C ILE A 211 2.86 0.34 1.72
N LEU A 212 1.58 0.24 1.37
CA LEU A 212 0.52 1.03 1.99
C LEU A 212 -0.10 0.28 3.17
N LEU A 213 -0.37 -1.02 3.02
CA LEU A 213 -1.11 -1.85 3.98
C LEU A 213 -0.35 -2.14 5.28
N HIS A 214 0.98 -2.26 5.26
CA HIS A 214 1.75 -2.53 6.48
C HIS A 214 1.91 -1.30 7.39
N ASP A 215 1.63 -0.09 6.90
CA ASP A 215 1.55 1.14 7.72
C ASP A 215 0.13 1.34 8.29
N ALA A 216 -0.51 0.24 8.71
CA ALA A 216 -1.84 0.23 9.29
C ALA A 216 -1.87 1.00 10.63
N ASP A 217 -0.82 0.87 11.45
CA ASP A 217 -0.66 1.60 12.71
C ASP A 217 -0.58 3.12 12.49
N GLY A 218 0.01 3.54 11.36
CA GLY A 218 0.03 4.95 10.95
C GLY A 218 -1.30 5.43 10.36
N GLY A 219 -2.24 4.53 10.07
CA GLY A 219 -3.54 4.82 9.49
C GLY A 219 -3.51 5.11 7.99
N THR A 220 -2.42 4.76 7.28
CA THR A 220 -2.25 5.09 5.86
C THR A 220 -3.29 4.40 4.97
N PRO A 221 -3.60 3.09 5.13
CA PRO A 221 -4.59 2.40 4.30
C PRO A 221 -5.98 3.06 4.27
N GLN A 222 -6.43 3.57 5.42
CA GLN A 222 -7.76 4.16 5.60
C GLN A 222 -7.91 5.52 4.92
N ARG A 223 -6.79 6.14 4.51
CA ARG A 223 -6.74 7.45 3.84
C ARG A 223 -6.76 7.32 2.31
N PHE A 224 -6.86 6.12 1.77
CA PHE A 224 -7.00 5.85 0.34
C PHE A 224 -8.38 5.28 0.02
N VAL A 225 -8.93 5.70 -1.13
CA VAL A 225 -10.05 5.02 -1.79
C VAL A 225 -9.45 4.04 -2.80
N TRP A 226 -9.65 2.75 -2.59
CA TRP A 226 -9.08 1.68 -3.40
C TRP A 226 -10.05 1.36 -4.54
N LEU A 227 -9.62 1.36 -5.79
CA LEU A 227 -10.54 1.16 -6.93
C LEU A 227 -9.90 0.24 -7.95
N PRO A 228 -10.63 -0.77 -8.46
CA PRO A 228 -10.05 -1.76 -9.35
C PRO A 228 -9.82 -1.16 -10.74
N THR A 229 -8.78 -1.60 -11.42
CA THR A 229 -8.54 -1.26 -12.83
C THR A 229 -9.17 -2.27 -13.79
N THR A 230 -9.82 -3.31 -13.27
CA THR A 230 -10.59 -4.31 -14.01
C THR A 230 -12.06 -3.92 -14.13
N ASP A 231 -12.67 -4.20 -15.28
CA ASP A 231 -14.11 -4.18 -15.51
C ASP A 231 -14.60 -5.62 -15.73
N PRO A 232 -15.60 -6.13 -14.98
CA PRO A 232 -16.11 -7.49 -15.17
C PRO A 232 -16.92 -7.69 -16.46
N ALA A 233 -17.40 -6.62 -17.10
CA ALA A 233 -18.23 -6.69 -18.30
C ALA A 233 -17.79 -5.69 -19.39
N PRO A 234 -16.54 -5.77 -19.88
CA PRO A 234 -16.09 -4.91 -20.96
C PRO A 234 -16.80 -5.31 -22.27
N SER A 235 -17.13 -4.31 -23.08
CA SER A 235 -17.74 -4.53 -24.39
C SER A 235 -17.02 -3.72 -25.46
N LEU A 236 -16.89 -4.30 -26.66
CA LEU A 236 -16.40 -3.59 -27.83
C LEU A 236 -17.56 -2.82 -28.48
N GLY A 237 -17.25 -1.71 -29.15
CA GLY A 237 -18.23 -0.93 -29.91
C GLY A 237 -19.19 -0.12 -29.04
N VAL A 238 -18.80 0.20 -27.80
CA VAL A 238 -19.50 1.22 -26.99
C VAL A 238 -19.20 2.59 -27.61
N ASP A 239 -20.26 3.31 -27.98
CA ASP A 239 -20.12 4.68 -28.48
C ASP A 239 -19.52 5.58 -27.40
N GLU A 240 -18.52 6.38 -27.78
CA GLU A 240 -17.91 7.34 -26.87
C GLU A 240 -18.86 8.54 -26.66
N PRO A 241 -19.38 8.76 -25.43
CA PRO A 241 -20.23 9.91 -25.17
C PRO A 241 -19.40 11.20 -25.18
N ALA A 242 -20.07 12.33 -25.36
CA ALA A 242 -19.42 13.63 -25.21
C ALA A 242 -18.86 13.81 -23.78
N PRO A 243 -17.67 14.41 -23.63
CA PRO A 243 -17.11 14.74 -22.31
C PRO A 243 -18.09 15.49 -21.43
N TYR A 244 -18.19 15.07 -20.16
CA TYR A 244 -18.94 15.80 -19.15
C TYR A 244 -18.22 17.11 -18.81
N ARG A 245 -18.90 18.24 -18.99
CA ARG A 245 -18.37 19.54 -18.58
C ARG A 245 -18.67 19.76 -17.11
N LEU A 246 -17.64 19.77 -16.27
CA LEU A 246 -17.80 20.02 -14.85
C LEU A 246 -18.38 21.43 -14.62
N PRO A 247 -19.50 21.58 -13.88
CA PRO A 247 -20.06 22.88 -13.58
C PRO A 247 -19.14 23.68 -12.65
N THR A 248 -19.02 24.99 -12.89
CA THR A 248 -18.30 25.89 -11.98
C THR A 248 -19.21 26.29 -10.83
N ALA A 249 -18.76 26.06 -9.60
CA ALA A 249 -19.42 26.56 -8.40
C ALA A 249 -18.77 27.87 -7.92
N PRO A 250 -19.54 28.86 -7.42
CA PRO A 250 -19.02 30.14 -6.93
C PRO A 250 -18.42 30.00 -5.53
N TRP A 251 -17.23 29.39 -5.44
CA TRP A 251 -16.57 29.15 -4.15
C TRP A 251 -16.18 30.45 -3.43
N PRO A 252 -16.37 30.55 -2.10
CA PRO A 252 -15.95 31.72 -1.33
C PRO A 252 -14.43 31.91 -1.35
N THR A 253 -13.99 33.17 -1.26
CA THR A 253 -12.56 33.54 -1.13
C THR A 253 -12.02 33.35 0.28
N GLY A 254 -12.88 33.47 1.30
CA GLY A 254 -12.55 33.28 2.71
C GLY A 254 -12.73 31.83 3.20
N PRO A 255 -12.26 31.51 4.42
CA PRO A 255 -12.41 30.17 4.98
C PRO A 255 -13.88 29.74 5.03
N TRP A 256 -14.22 28.62 4.39
CA TRP A 256 -15.60 28.16 4.30
C TRP A 256 -15.72 26.63 4.44
N SER A 257 -16.76 26.18 5.15
CA SER A 257 -17.01 24.74 5.35
C SER A 257 -18.24 24.30 4.57
N MET A 258 -18.12 23.21 3.81
CA MET A 258 -19.25 22.61 3.10
C MET A 258 -20.36 22.20 4.09
N GLY A 259 -21.61 22.45 3.70
CA GLY A 259 -22.75 21.84 4.40
C GLY A 259 -22.69 20.32 4.28
N VAL A 260 -23.04 19.61 5.35
CA VAL A 260 -23.10 18.15 5.40
C VAL A 260 -24.45 17.69 5.95
N PRO A 261 -25.00 16.55 5.47
CA PRO A 261 -26.29 16.08 5.96
C PRO A 261 -26.18 15.61 7.41
N ALA A 262 -27.28 15.73 8.16
CA ALA A 262 -27.31 15.41 9.59
C ALA A 262 -26.95 13.94 9.86
N GLU A 263 -27.37 13.04 8.98
CA GLU A 263 -27.09 11.60 9.08
C GLU A 263 -25.59 11.30 8.95
N ALA A 264 -24.87 11.98 8.05
CA ALA A 264 -23.43 11.83 7.93
C ALA A 264 -22.72 12.37 9.18
N ALA A 265 -23.14 13.54 9.66
CA ALA A 265 -22.59 14.15 10.86
C ALA A 265 -22.80 13.26 12.10
N GLN A 266 -23.99 12.68 12.23
CA GLN A 266 -24.34 11.76 13.31
C GLN A 266 -23.50 10.48 13.24
N ALA A 267 -23.42 9.83 12.08
CA ALA A 267 -22.66 8.60 11.91
C ALA A 267 -21.17 8.79 12.23
N ILE A 268 -20.56 9.89 11.77
CA ILE A 268 -19.17 10.24 12.09
C ILE A 268 -18.96 10.41 13.60
N ARG A 269 -19.85 11.14 14.27
CA ARG A 269 -19.76 11.36 15.72
C ARG A 269 -19.97 10.07 16.52
N GLN A 270 -20.92 9.23 16.10
CA GLN A 270 -21.18 7.94 16.73
C GLN A 270 -19.97 7.01 16.63
N LYS A 271 -19.37 6.87 15.43
CA LYS A 271 -18.13 6.10 15.26
C LYS A 271 -17.01 6.65 16.15
N ARG A 272 -16.86 7.97 16.23
CA ARG A 272 -15.86 8.59 17.11
C ARG A 272 -16.10 8.30 18.59
N VAL A 273 -17.35 8.33 19.06
CA VAL A 273 -17.70 7.97 20.44
C VAL A 273 -17.35 6.51 20.71
N ALA A 274 -17.65 5.59 19.80
CA ALA A 274 -17.26 4.18 19.93
C ALA A 274 -15.72 4.02 20.00
N THR A 275 -14.97 4.73 19.15
CA THR A 275 -13.50 4.73 19.22
C THR A 275 -12.97 5.24 20.56
N LEU A 276 -13.56 6.30 21.12
CA LEU A 276 -13.14 6.85 22.42
C LEU A 276 -13.43 5.91 23.60
N ARG A 277 -14.37 4.96 23.42
CA ARG A 277 -14.67 3.91 24.41
C ARG A 277 -13.76 2.68 24.27
N GLY A 278 -13.02 2.58 23.18
CA GLY A 278 -12.26 1.38 22.83
C GLY A 278 -13.07 0.31 22.11
N ASP A 279 -14.30 0.62 21.68
CA ASP A 279 -15.25 -0.32 21.06
C ASP A 279 -15.10 -0.41 19.53
N ALA A 280 -14.15 0.31 18.92
CA ALA A 280 -14.01 0.40 17.46
C ALA A 280 -12.79 -0.35 16.95
N ASP A 281 -12.93 -0.97 15.77
CA ASP A 281 -11.82 -1.55 15.03
C ASP A 281 -10.76 -0.47 14.71
N PRO A 282 -9.49 -0.63 15.15
CA PRO A 282 -8.39 0.26 14.80
C PRO A 282 -8.22 0.47 13.28
N LEU A 283 -8.60 -0.53 12.46
CA LEU A 283 -8.46 -0.48 11.01
C LEU A 283 -9.45 0.44 10.30
N ASP A 284 -10.38 1.08 11.03
CA ASP A 284 -11.45 1.92 10.47
C ASP A 284 -11.35 3.41 10.82
N GLY A 285 -10.30 3.85 11.52
CA GLY A 285 -10.23 5.16 12.16
C GLY A 285 -10.51 6.38 11.25
N HIS A 286 -10.23 6.27 9.94
CA HIS A 286 -10.48 7.34 8.97
C HIS A 286 -11.55 7.02 7.91
N ALA A 287 -12.13 5.82 7.91
CA ALA A 287 -13.06 5.37 6.86
C ALA A 287 -14.24 6.34 6.69
N MET A 288 -14.81 6.81 7.80
CA MET A 288 -15.94 7.76 7.79
C MET A 288 -15.57 9.14 7.24
N GLN A 289 -14.35 9.61 7.53
CA GLN A 289 -13.84 10.86 6.97
C GLN A 289 -13.57 10.71 5.47
N THR A 290 -13.02 9.57 5.05
CA THR A 290 -12.80 9.23 3.64
C THR A 290 -14.13 9.18 2.88
N ARG A 291 -15.15 8.52 3.43
CA ARG A 291 -16.51 8.52 2.86
C ARG A 291 -17.08 9.92 2.69
N LEU A 292 -16.88 10.80 3.67
CA LEU A 292 -17.37 12.18 3.59
C LEU A 292 -16.65 12.99 2.51
N LYS A 293 -15.35 12.76 2.30
CA LYS A 293 -14.60 13.37 1.20
C LYS A 293 -15.05 12.86 -0.17
N VAL A 294 -15.36 11.57 -0.29
CA VAL A 294 -15.98 11.00 -1.49
C VAL A 294 -17.34 11.64 -1.75
N ALA A 295 -18.18 11.78 -0.73
CA ALA A 295 -19.48 12.45 -0.85
C ALA A 295 -19.34 13.91 -1.28
N ALA A 296 -18.31 14.62 -0.79
CA ALA A 296 -17.97 15.96 -1.25
C ALA A 296 -17.53 15.97 -2.72
N ALA A 297 -16.72 15.00 -3.18
CA ALA A 297 -16.35 14.89 -4.59
C ALA A 297 -17.59 14.70 -5.49
N LEU A 298 -18.53 13.84 -5.09
CA LEU A 298 -19.80 13.62 -5.80
C LEU A 298 -20.67 14.89 -5.83
N ALA A 299 -20.72 15.65 -4.73
CA ALA A 299 -21.41 16.93 -4.69
C ALA A 299 -20.79 17.95 -5.66
N VAL A 300 -19.45 18.01 -5.72
CA VAL A 300 -18.73 18.90 -6.64
C VAL A 300 -18.93 18.50 -8.10
N LEU A 301 -19.04 17.20 -8.41
CA LEU A 301 -19.37 16.73 -9.76
C LEU A 301 -20.73 17.24 -10.24
N ASP A 302 -21.69 17.42 -9.33
CA ASP A 302 -22.98 18.07 -9.60
C ASP A 302 -22.95 19.61 -9.56
N GLY A 303 -21.78 20.22 -9.36
CA GLY A 303 -21.65 21.67 -9.22
C GLY A 303 -22.16 22.23 -7.90
N ARG A 304 -22.33 21.38 -6.87
CA ARG A 304 -22.90 21.78 -5.58
C ARG A 304 -21.84 22.15 -4.55
N GLN A 305 -22.23 23.08 -3.66
CA GLN A 305 -21.44 23.56 -2.52
C GLN A 305 -21.89 22.92 -1.19
N SER A 306 -22.64 21.82 -1.24
CA SER A 306 -23.03 21.10 -0.03
C SER A 306 -23.22 19.64 -0.35
N VAL A 307 -22.82 18.81 0.61
CA VAL A 307 -23.05 17.37 0.57
C VAL A 307 -24.52 17.14 0.91
N SER A 308 -25.23 16.42 0.05
CA SER A 308 -26.60 15.98 0.27
C SER A 308 -26.63 14.59 0.92
N ARG A 309 -27.80 14.19 1.42
CA ARG A 309 -28.02 12.82 1.90
C ARG A 309 -27.73 11.78 0.81
N ASP A 310 -28.08 12.09 -0.44
CA ASP A 310 -27.85 11.17 -1.55
C ASP A 310 -26.35 11.02 -1.88
N ASP A 311 -25.55 12.10 -1.79
CA ASP A 311 -24.09 11.97 -1.93
C ASP A 311 -23.47 11.07 -0.87
N TRP A 312 -23.94 11.21 0.37
CA TRP A 312 -23.48 10.37 1.47
C TRP A 312 -23.83 8.89 1.24
N ARG A 313 -25.04 8.63 0.71
CA ARG A 313 -25.48 7.29 0.30
C ARG A 313 -24.61 6.74 -0.83
N LEU A 314 -24.44 7.49 -1.93
CA LEU A 314 -23.65 7.07 -3.10
C LEU A 314 -22.16 6.88 -2.77
N ALA A 315 -21.61 7.72 -1.91
CA ALA A 315 -20.25 7.52 -1.39
C ALA A 315 -20.12 6.18 -0.64
N GLY A 316 -21.19 5.67 -0.04
CA GLY A 316 -21.24 4.33 0.53
C GLY A 316 -20.92 3.24 -0.49
N PHE A 317 -21.49 3.31 -1.70
CA PHE A 317 -21.18 2.34 -2.77
C PHE A 317 -19.71 2.38 -3.21
N VAL A 318 -19.14 3.58 -3.29
CA VAL A 318 -17.70 3.75 -3.57
C VAL A 318 -16.85 3.13 -2.46
N MET A 319 -17.23 3.32 -1.20
CA MET A 319 -16.51 2.73 -0.06
C MET A 319 -16.61 1.20 -0.03
N VAL A 320 -17.79 0.63 -0.34
CA VAL A 320 -17.95 -0.83 -0.51
C VAL A 320 -16.98 -1.35 -1.58
N LYS A 321 -16.90 -0.67 -2.73
CA LYS A 321 -15.97 -1.08 -3.79
C LYS A 321 -14.50 -0.95 -3.37
N SER A 322 -14.21 0.04 -2.53
CA SER A 322 -12.90 0.21 -1.92
C SER A 322 -12.53 -0.91 -0.96
N ASP A 323 -13.47 -1.38 -0.15
CA ASP A 323 -13.23 -2.50 0.74
C ASP A 323 -13.03 -3.81 -0.02
N GLU A 324 -13.82 -4.07 -1.07
CA GLU A 324 -13.61 -5.21 -1.98
C GLU A 324 -12.20 -5.18 -2.60
N SER A 325 -11.78 -4.03 -3.12
CA SER A 325 -10.47 -3.88 -3.77
C SER A 325 -9.32 -4.03 -2.79
N ARG A 326 -9.49 -3.53 -1.56
CA ARG A 326 -8.54 -3.69 -0.47
C ARG A 326 -8.44 -5.15 -0.02
N ALA A 327 -9.56 -5.87 0.05
CA ALA A 327 -9.57 -7.30 0.37
C ALA A 327 -8.79 -8.13 -0.66
N VAL A 328 -8.86 -7.79 -1.95
CA VAL A 328 -8.03 -8.42 -3.01
C VAL A 328 -6.53 -8.22 -2.73
N CYS A 329 -6.12 -7.02 -2.32
CA CYS A 329 -4.75 -6.73 -1.93
C CYS A 329 -4.29 -7.56 -0.72
N VAL A 330 -5.11 -7.62 0.34
CA VAL A 330 -4.83 -8.42 1.54
C VAL A 330 -4.68 -9.90 1.18
N ALA A 331 -5.60 -10.45 0.37
CA ALA A 331 -5.54 -11.84 -0.07
C ALA A 331 -4.26 -12.14 -0.88
N ALA A 332 -3.84 -11.22 -1.74
CA ALA A 332 -2.61 -11.35 -2.52
C ALA A 332 -1.36 -11.35 -1.64
N LEU A 333 -1.30 -10.49 -0.61
CA LEU A 333 -0.19 -10.49 0.36
C LEU A 333 -0.14 -11.79 1.16
N SER A 334 -1.27 -12.26 1.69
CA SER A 334 -1.31 -13.53 2.42
C SER A 334 -0.93 -14.72 1.54
N HIS A 335 -1.28 -14.69 0.25
CA HIS A 335 -0.84 -15.71 -0.71
C HIS A 335 0.69 -15.69 -0.90
N LEU A 336 1.27 -14.50 -1.08
CA LEU A 336 2.71 -14.32 -1.22
C LEU A 336 3.49 -14.75 0.02
N GLU A 337 2.99 -14.43 1.22
CA GLU A 337 3.58 -14.86 2.50
C GLU A 337 3.59 -16.39 2.63
N ARG A 338 2.45 -17.04 2.33
CA ARG A 338 2.37 -18.52 2.32
C ARG A 338 3.33 -19.15 1.33
N GLN A 339 3.49 -18.58 0.13
CA GLN A 339 4.45 -19.05 -0.86
C GLN A 339 5.89 -18.93 -0.35
N ARG A 340 6.26 -17.76 0.20
CA ARG A 340 7.59 -17.52 0.78
C ARG A 340 7.90 -18.49 1.92
N ALA A 341 6.96 -18.71 2.83
CA ALA A 341 7.14 -19.64 3.94
C ALA A 341 7.37 -21.08 3.44
N ARG A 342 6.66 -21.51 2.39
CA ARG A 342 6.85 -22.84 1.78
C ARG A 342 8.24 -22.98 1.14
N THR A 343 8.64 -22.02 0.29
CA THR A 343 9.95 -22.04 -0.36
C THR A 343 11.10 -21.97 0.66
N GLN A 344 10.96 -21.15 1.70
CA GLN A 344 11.95 -21.05 2.76
C GLN A 344 12.05 -22.37 3.55
N GLY A 345 10.92 -23.00 3.89
CA GLY A 345 10.89 -24.29 4.57
C GLY A 345 11.56 -25.41 3.75
N GLN A 346 11.35 -25.44 2.43
CA GLN A 346 12.04 -26.37 1.53
C GLN A 346 13.55 -26.13 1.53
N ALA A 347 13.98 -24.88 1.36
CA ALA A 347 15.39 -24.53 1.37
C ALA A 347 16.08 -24.85 2.72
N ASP A 348 15.38 -24.68 3.85
CA ASP A 348 15.94 -25.00 5.17
C ASP A 348 16.04 -26.51 5.42
N ALA A 349 15.10 -27.31 4.89
CA ALA A 349 15.18 -28.78 4.91
C ALA A 349 16.38 -29.27 4.09
N GLU A 350 16.54 -28.78 2.86
CA GLU A 350 17.70 -29.12 2.00
C GLU A 350 19.04 -28.77 2.66
N ARG A 351 19.13 -27.60 3.31
CA ARG A 351 20.31 -27.20 4.07
C ARG A 351 20.55 -28.08 5.30
N ALA A 352 19.49 -28.51 5.98
CA ALA A 352 19.60 -29.41 7.14
C ALA A 352 20.14 -30.79 6.70
N ASP A 353 19.60 -31.35 5.62
CA ASP A 353 20.05 -32.64 5.07
C ASP A 353 21.50 -32.56 4.58
N ALA A 354 21.86 -31.49 3.85
CA ALA A 354 23.23 -31.26 3.39
C ALA A 354 24.22 -31.13 4.57
N ARG A 355 23.83 -30.42 5.65
CA ARG A 355 24.64 -30.31 6.88
C ARG A 355 24.78 -31.67 7.57
N ALA A 356 23.71 -32.45 7.67
CA ALA A 356 23.73 -33.77 8.28
C ALA A 356 24.65 -34.73 7.51
N LEU A 357 24.56 -34.72 6.18
CA LEU A 357 25.43 -35.52 5.30
C LEU A 357 26.90 -35.11 5.43
N HIS A 358 27.18 -33.81 5.41
CA HIS A 358 28.55 -33.30 5.57
C HIS A 358 29.15 -33.64 6.94
N GLN A 359 28.35 -33.53 8.01
CA GLN A 359 28.77 -33.90 9.36
C GLN A 359 29.03 -35.40 9.49
N ARG A 360 28.21 -36.24 8.86
CA ARG A 360 28.42 -37.69 8.78
C ARG A 360 29.72 -38.01 8.05
N ALA A 361 29.96 -37.43 6.88
CA ALA A 361 31.18 -37.65 6.10
C ALA A 361 32.44 -37.26 6.89
N LYS A 362 32.44 -36.08 7.55
CA LYS A 362 33.53 -35.69 8.47
C LYS A 362 33.72 -36.66 9.64
N GLY A 363 32.62 -37.18 10.17
CA GLY A 363 32.64 -38.21 11.21
C GLY A 363 33.34 -39.48 10.73
N VAL A 364 32.99 -39.96 9.53
CA VAL A 364 33.58 -41.12 8.88
C VAL A 364 35.06 -40.89 8.58
N ASP A 365 35.44 -39.75 7.99
CA ASP A 365 36.84 -39.43 7.66
C ASP A 365 37.71 -39.40 8.94
N ARG A 366 37.21 -38.82 10.04
CA ARG A 366 37.89 -38.85 11.34
C ARG A 366 38.09 -40.27 11.85
N ILE A 367 37.07 -41.12 11.74
CA ILE A 367 37.14 -42.51 12.22
C ILE A 367 38.06 -43.34 11.32
N ALA A 368 38.06 -43.10 10.00
CA ALA A 368 38.98 -43.72 9.05
C ALA A 368 40.43 -43.42 9.42
N ALA A 369 40.76 -42.15 9.74
CA ALA A 369 42.09 -41.78 10.21
C ALA A 369 42.51 -42.51 11.51
N LEU A 370 41.58 -42.69 12.46
CA LEU A 370 41.83 -43.45 13.69
C LEU A 370 42.04 -44.95 13.40
N ILE A 371 41.29 -45.53 12.46
CA ILE A 371 41.47 -46.92 12.04
C ILE A 371 42.85 -47.10 11.42
N VAL A 372 43.25 -46.22 10.49
CA VAL A 372 44.59 -46.24 9.89
C VAL A 372 45.65 -46.19 10.98
N GLN A 373 45.53 -45.30 11.96
CA GLN A 373 46.46 -45.23 13.09
C GLN A 373 46.54 -46.55 13.88
N HIS A 374 45.40 -47.19 14.16
CA HIS A 374 45.37 -48.47 14.86
C HIS A 374 45.96 -49.62 14.02
N VAL A 375 45.68 -49.66 12.73
CA VAL A 375 46.20 -50.67 11.80
C VAL A 375 47.72 -50.52 11.61
N THR A 376 48.22 -49.30 11.40
CA THR A 376 49.67 -49.02 11.28
C THR A 376 50.44 -49.40 12.55
N ALA A 377 49.82 -49.27 13.73
CA ALA A 377 50.41 -49.71 15.00
C ALA A 377 50.39 -51.24 15.20
N ASN A 378 49.74 -52.01 14.32
CA ASN A 378 49.65 -53.47 14.37
C ASN A 378 50.01 -54.07 12.98
N PRO A 379 51.31 -54.10 12.61
CA PRO A 379 51.75 -54.49 11.25
C PRO A 379 51.38 -55.92 10.86
N ASP A 380 51.24 -56.82 11.84
CA ASP A 380 50.88 -58.22 11.63
C ASP A 380 49.37 -58.44 11.37
N GLY A 381 48.58 -57.37 11.30
CA GLY A 381 47.14 -57.42 11.06
C GLY A 381 46.30 -57.22 12.32
N ILE A 382 45.12 -56.64 12.15
CA ILE A 382 44.13 -56.44 13.23
C ILE A 382 42.72 -56.82 12.74
N THR A 383 41.98 -57.53 13.57
CA THR A 383 40.60 -57.94 13.23
C THR A 383 39.62 -56.77 13.35
N GLU A 384 38.55 -56.78 12.53
CA GLU A 384 37.47 -55.79 12.64
C GLU A 384 36.82 -55.79 14.04
N GLY A 385 36.71 -56.96 14.69
CA GLY A 385 36.17 -57.08 16.04
C GLY A 385 37.06 -56.44 17.12
N GLU A 386 38.37 -56.41 16.92
CA GLU A 386 39.31 -55.68 17.78
C GLU A 386 39.25 -54.17 17.50
N LEU A 387 39.22 -53.75 16.23
CA LEU A 387 38.99 -52.33 15.86
C LEU A 387 37.70 -51.78 16.47
N ASN A 388 36.59 -52.55 16.39
CA ASN A 388 35.31 -52.17 16.96
C ASN A 388 35.36 -51.97 18.49
N ARG A 389 36.13 -52.80 19.19
CA ARG A 389 36.32 -52.69 20.64
C ARG A 389 37.12 -51.45 21.04
N ARG A 390 38.10 -51.07 20.22
CA ARG A 390 38.94 -49.87 20.42
C ARG A 390 38.21 -48.56 20.12
N LEU A 391 37.17 -48.59 19.29
CA LEU A 391 36.33 -47.41 19.03
C LEU A 391 35.38 -47.10 20.20
N ALA A 392 35.18 -45.80 20.45
CA ALA A 392 34.16 -45.31 21.36
C ALA A 392 32.76 -45.76 20.89
N SER A 393 31.83 -46.01 21.82
CA SER A 393 30.48 -46.52 21.52
C SER A 393 29.77 -45.75 20.41
N ARG A 394 29.91 -44.41 20.39
CA ARG A 394 29.32 -43.51 19.38
C ARG A 394 29.91 -43.63 17.97
N ASP A 395 31.13 -44.15 17.83
CA ASP A 395 31.88 -44.22 16.57
C ASP A 395 31.75 -45.60 15.92
N ARG A 396 31.43 -46.64 16.70
CA ARG A 396 31.24 -48.04 16.23
C ARG A 396 30.29 -48.19 15.04
N PRO A 397 29.14 -47.48 14.97
CA PRO A 397 28.24 -47.60 13.81
C PRO A 397 28.86 -47.19 12.47
N PHE A 398 29.94 -46.40 12.48
CA PHE A 398 30.63 -45.94 11.27
C PHE A 398 31.83 -46.82 10.90
N LEU A 399 32.14 -47.87 11.67
CA LEU A 399 33.34 -48.70 11.47
C LEU A 399 33.45 -49.24 10.04
N ALA A 400 32.37 -49.86 9.52
CA ALA A 400 32.39 -50.45 8.19
C ALA A 400 32.59 -49.40 7.08
N GLU A 401 31.89 -48.27 7.19
CA GLU A 401 32.00 -47.15 6.23
C GLU A 401 33.40 -46.51 6.27
N ALA A 402 33.99 -46.40 7.46
CA ALA A 402 35.33 -45.85 7.66
C ALA A 402 36.45 -46.79 7.20
N ILE A 403 36.30 -48.11 7.36
CA ILE A 403 37.23 -49.11 6.75
C ILE A 403 37.19 -48.97 5.23
N GLY A 404 35.99 -48.95 4.62
CA GLY A 404 35.83 -48.76 3.19
C GLY A 404 36.50 -47.46 2.71
N ARG A 405 36.30 -46.36 3.42
CA ARG A 405 36.93 -45.06 3.13
C ARG A 405 38.46 -45.12 3.15
N ALA A 406 39.05 -45.80 4.13
CA ALA A 406 40.50 -45.93 4.26
C ALA A 406 41.11 -46.91 3.23
N MET A 407 40.35 -47.94 2.84
CA MET A 407 40.71 -48.84 1.74
C MET A 407 40.69 -48.11 0.38
N ASP A 408 39.63 -47.34 0.10
CA ASP A 408 39.51 -46.53 -1.13
C ASP A 408 40.64 -45.48 -1.23
N ALA A 409 41.10 -44.96 -0.10
CA ALA A 409 42.25 -44.07 -0.01
C ALA A 409 43.61 -44.79 -0.15
N GLY A 410 43.64 -46.12 -0.27
CA GLY A 410 44.85 -46.93 -0.41
C GLY A 410 45.71 -46.96 0.85
N GLN A 411 45.14 -46.71 2.03
CA GLN A 411 45.88 -46.61 3.29
C GLN A 411 45.93 -47.95 4.05
N ILE A 412 44.96 -48.82 3.79
CA ILE A 412 44.83 -50.15 4.40
C ILE A 412 44.31 -51.15 3.36
N GLU A 413 44.59 -52.42 3.58
CA GLU A 413 44.04 -53.54 2.80
C GLU A 413 43.38 -54.57 3.72
N ARG A 414 42.50 -55.39 3.14
CA ARG A 414 41.75 -56.41 3.87
C ARG A 414 42.07 -57.79 3.32
N SER A 415 42.45 -58.71 4.20
CA SER A 415 42.62 -60.13 3.89
C SER A 415 41.83 -60.97 4.89
N GLY A 416 40.75 -61.60 4.41
CA GLY A 416 39.83 -62.35 5.27
C GLY A 416 39.15 -61.48 6.34
N ALA A 417 39.35 -61.84 7.61
CA ALA A 417 38.79 -61.14 8.78
C ALA A 417 39.72 -60.06 9.36
N GLU A 418 40.90 -59.87 8.76
CA GLU A 418 41.96 -58.98 9.24
C GLU A 418 42.21 -57.83 8.26
N VAL A 419 42.63 -56.71 8.83
CA VAL A 419 42.95 -55.46 8.15
C VAL A 419 44.44 -55.17 8.37
N PHE A 420 45.15 -54.84 7.29
CA PHE A 420 46.60 -54.62 7.25
C PHE A 420 46.91 -53.22 6.72
N PRO A 421 48.05 -52.62 7.09
CA PRO A 421 48.50 -51.37 6.49
C PRO A 421 48.96 -51.60 5.04
N CYS A 422 48.63 -50.68 4.12
CA CYS A 422 49.30 -50.62 2.82
C CYS A 422 50.61 -49.85 2.96
N PHE A 423 51.72 -50.42 2.52
CA PHE A 423 53.05 -49.78 2.51
C PHE A 423 53.46 -49.32 1.12
#